data_AF-A0A150WLX7-F1
#
_entry.id   AF-A0A150WLX7-F1
#
_cell.length_a   1.000
_cell.length_b   1.000
_cell.length_c   1.000
_cell.angle_alpha   90.00
_cell.angle_beta   90.00
_cell.angle_gamma   90.00
#
_symmetry.space_group_name_H-M   'P 1'
#
loop_
_entity.id
_entity.type
_entity.pdbx_description
1 polymer ?
#
loop_
_entity_poly.entity_id
_entity_poly.type
_entity_poly.pdbx_seq_one_letter_code
_entity_poly.pdbx_strand_id
1 'polypeptide(L)'
;MNDYRDVTPRQHTETVKHVFRYVVDYLRHPVEKIKTLPDWNWTVLLITLIVISMASGVITGLVPPSFFRVIGGIIISPIVGVVTTAVGSLTIYYYFQVFEKRTCSLRKIFTLLLFANIPFFIFQVGSEIIPPITLVGFAFTALLMAVGLTENFQMDKRRALRLVTILFAIVFIIWLWNRIDISRMDRF
;
A
#
# COMPACT_ATOMS: atom_id res chain seq x y z
N MET A 1 -19.81 -46.60 -4.53
CA MET A 1 -19.64 -45.77 -5.74
C MET A 1 -19.39 -44.35 -5.24
N ASN A 2 -18.11 -43.97 -5.12
CA ASN A 2 -17.72 -42.71 -4.48
C ASN A 2 -18.04 -41.55 -5.43
N ASP A 3 -18.98 -40.71 -4.98
CA ASP A 3 -19.34 -39.42 -5.58
C ASP A 3 -18.11 -38.50 -5.49
N TYR A 4 -17.30 -38.49 -6.55
CA TYR A 4 -16.28 -37.48 -6.80
C TYR A 4 -17.02 -36.17 -7.09
N ARG A 5 -17.49 -35.51 -6.03
CA ARG A 5 -17.94 -34.13 -6.11
C ARG A 5 -16.78 -33.30 -6.61
N ASP A 6 -16.94 -32.74 -7.81
CA ASP A 6 -16.09 -31.71 -8.38
C ASP A 6 -15.86 -30.60 -7.34
N VAL A 7 -14.72 -30.69 -6.65
CA VAL A 7 -14.15 -29.61 -5.85
C VAL A 7 -13.37 -28.67 -6.75
N THR A 8 -13.95 -28.25 -7.87
CA THR A 8 -13.49 -27.04 -8.53
C THR A 8 -13.90 -25.87 -7.63
N PRO A 9 -12.95 -25.14 -7.02
CA PRO A 9 -13.31 -23.93 -6.30
C PRO A 9 -13.93 -23.00 -7.35
N ARG A 10 -15.18 -22.57 -7.12
CA ARG A 10 -15.80 -21.49 -7.91
C ARG A 10 -14.86 -20.30 -7.83
N GLN A 11 -14.01 -20.14 -8.84
CA GLN A 11 -13.18 -18.98 -9.04
C GLN A 11 -14.15 -17.82 -9.26
N HIS A 12 -14.49 -17.11 -8.18
CA HIS A 12 -15.16 -15.82 -8.29
C HIS A 12 -14.23 -14.95 -9.13
N THR A 13 -14.54 -14.87 -10.42
CA THR A 13 -13.70 -14.15 -11.37
C THR A 13 -14.01 -12.69 -11.12
N GLU A 14 -13.20 -12.08 -10.25
CA GLU A 14 -13.29 -10.65 -9.93
C GLU A 14 -13.27 -9.88 -11.25
N THR A 15 -14.42 -9.36 -11.65
CA THR A 15 -14.53 -8.65 -12.92
C THR A 15 -13.82 -7.31 -12.76
N VAL A 16 -13.11 -6.86 -13.79
CA VAL A 16 -12.42 -5.55 -13.81
C VAL A 16 -13.32 -4.41 -13.34
N LYS A 17 -14.61 -4.46 -13.70
CA LYS A 17 -15.63 -3.48 -13.25
C LYS A 17 -15.82 -3.45 -11.73
N HIS A 18 -15.79 -4.60 -11.06
CA HIS A 18 -15.91 -4.69 -9.60
C HIS A 18 -14.68 -4.10 -8.90
N VAL A 19 -13.49 -4.46 -9.39
CA VAL A 19 -12.21 -3.92 -8.88
C VAL A 19 -12.18 -2.39 -9.01
N PHE A 20 -12.48 -1.88 -10.20
CA PHE A 20 -12.49 -0.45 -10.46
C PHE A 20 -13.50 0.29 -9.57
N ARG A 21 -14.73 -0.22 -9.46
CA ARG A 21 -15.75 0.37 -8.60
C ARG A 21 -15.31 0.40 -7.14
N TYR A 22 -14.72 -0.68 -6.64
CA TYR A 22 -14.20 -0.73 -5.28
C TYR A 22 -13.11 0.32 -5.04
N VAL A 23 -12.16 0.47 -5.99
CA VAL A 23 -11.10 1.48 -5.89
C VAL A 23 -11.69 2.89 -5.88
N VAL A 24 -12.66 3.20 -6.75
CA VAL A 24 -13.32 4.52 -6.78
C VAL A 24 -14.09 4.78 -5.49
N ASP A 25 -14.83 3.79 -5.00
CA ASP A 25 -15.57 3.91 -3.73
C ASP A 25 -14.62 4.08 -2.54
N TYR A 26 -13.47 3.40 -2.57
CA TYR A 26 -12.41 3.55 -1.58
C TYR A 26 -11.85 4.98 -1.57
N LEU A 27 -11.61 5.58 -2.74
CA LEU A 27 -11.13 6.97 -2.84
C LEU A 27 -12.13 7.99 -2.25
N ARG A 28 -13.43 7.71 -2.33
CA ARG A 28 -14.48 8.56 -1.73
C ARG A 28 -14.59 8.39 -0.22
N HIS A 29 -14.44 7.16 0.27
CA HIS A 29 -14.62 6.81 1.69
C HIS A 29 -13.50 5.89 2.21
N PRO A 30 -12.25 6.36 2.29
CA PRO A 30 -11.09 5.50 2.54
C PRO A 30 -11.11 4.89 3.95
N VAL A 31 -11.54 5.66 4.96
CA VAL A 31 -11.60 5.20 6.36
C VAL A 31 -12.70 4.16 6.58
N GLU A 32 -13.79 4.23 5.84
CA GLU A 32 -14.89 3.25 5.96
C GLU A 32 -14.56 1.97 5.20
N LYS A 33 -14.06 2.10 3.96
CA LYS A 33 -13.76 0.96 3.11
C LYS A 33 -12.55 0.16 3.61
N ILE A 34 -11.57 0.79 4.25
CA ILE A 34 -10.44 0.04 4.81
C ILE A 34 -10.84 -0.90 5.96
N LYS A 35 -11.99 -0.69 6.60
CA LYS A 35 -12.51 -1.59 7.66
C LYS A 35 -12.98 -2.92 7.12
N THR A 36 -13.30 -3.00 5.83
CA THR A 36 -13.87 -4.18 5.17
C THR A 36 -13.07 -4.48 3.91
N LEU A 37 -11.94 -5.16 4.08
CA LEU A 37 -11.05 -5.47 2.95
C LEU A 37 -11.67 -6.51 2.02
N PRO A 38 -11.51 -6.36 0.69
CA PRO A 38 -11.97 -7.34 -0.28
C PRO A 38 -11.08 -8.58 -0.22
N ASP A 39 -11.63 -9.76 -0.47
CA ASP A 39 -10.87 -11.01 -0.49
C ASP A 39 -10.43 -11.40 -1.91
N TRP A 40 -9.68 -10.50 -2.56
CA TRP A 40 -9.23 -10.69 -3.93
C TRP A 40 -8.12 -11.74 -4.04
N ASN A 41 -8.05 -12.43 -5.18
CA ASN A 41 -6.94 -13.31 -5.51
C ASN A 41 -5.63 -12.51 -5.64
N TRP A 42 -4.49 -13.15 -5.35
CA TRP A 42 -3.13 -12.62 -5.52
C TRP A 42 -2.90 -11.96 -6.87
N THR A 43 -3.37 -12.57 -7.96
CA THR A 43 -3.24 -12.01 -9.31
C THR A 43 -3.91 -10.63 -9.41
N VAL A 44 -5.12 -10.49 -8.87
CA VAL A 44 -5.88 -9.23 -8.90
C VAL A 44 -5.20 -8.18 -8.01
N LEU A 45 -4.71 -8.58 -6.83
CA LEU A 45 -3.98 -7.68 -5.93
C LEU A 45 -2.69 -7.15 -6.58
N LEU A 46 -1.89 -8.03 -7.19
CA LEU A 46 -0.65 -7.64 -7.84
C LEU A 46 -0.90 -6.75 -9.06
N ILE A 47 -1.86 -7.10 -9.92
CA ILE A 47 -2.23 -6.26 -11.06
C ILE A 47 -2.71 -4.89 -10.57
N THR A 48 -3.56 -4.84 -9.55
CA THR A 48 -4.07 -3.57 -9.02
C THR A 48 -2.95 -2.71 -8.46
N LEU A 49 -2.03 -3.30 -7.69
CA LEU A 49 -0.86 -2.60 -7.17
C LEU A 49 0.01 -2.06 -8.30
N ILE A 50 0.33 -2.89 -9.30
CA ILE A 50 1.14 -2.49 -10.46
C ILE A 50 0.47 -1.33 -11.19
N VAL A 51 -0.83 -1.43 -11.49
CA VAL A 51 -1.57 -0.38 -12.22
C VAL A 51 -1.61 0.93 -11.43
N ILE A 52 -1.89 0.87 -10.12
CA ILE A 52 -1.92 2.08 -9.27
C ILE A 52 -0.52 2.72 -9.17
N SER A 53 0.52 1.92 -8.94
CA SER A 53 1.90 2.41 -8.84
C SER A 53 2.39 2.98 -10.17
N MET A 54 2.08 2.34 -11.31
CA MET A 54 2.37 2.89 -12.63
C MET A 54 1.64 4.21 -12.86
N ALA A 55 0.35 4.28 -12.55
CA ALA A 55 -0.43 5.52 -12.71
C ALA A 55 0.18 6.66 -11.88
N SER A 56 0.49 6.40 -10.60
CA SER A 56 1.18 7.37 -9.74
C SER A 56 2.53 7.79 -10.32
N GLY A 57 3.36 6.84 -10.75
CA GLY A 57 4.68 7.12 -11.32
C GLY A 57 4.63 7.94 -12.63
N VAL A 58 3.65 7.66 -13.50
CA VAL A 58 3.41 8.44 -14.73
C VAL A 58 3.02 9.87 -14.36
N ILE A 59 2.06 10.04 -13.45
CA ILE A 59 1.58 11.37 -13.06
C ILE A 59 2.73 12.19 -12.44
N THR A 60 3.55 11.59 -11.57
CA THR A 60 4.74 12.24 -11.02
C THR A 60 5.75 12.61 -12.12
N GLY A 61 5.98 11.74 -13.11
CA GLY A 61 6.88 12.02 -14.23
C GLY A 61 6.42 13.14 -15.17
N LEU A 62 5.14 13.52 -15.11
CA LEU A 62 4.57 14.64 -15.86
C LEU A 62 4.80 16.00 -15.17
N VAL A 63 5.31 16.03 -13.93
CA VAL A 63 5.44 17.26 -13.13
C VAL A 63 6.83 17.32 -12.48
N PRO A 64 7.84 18.01 -13.06
CA PRO A 64 7.90 18.58 -14.40
C PRO A 64 7.94 17.51 -15.51
N PRO A 65 7.39 17.80 -16.70
CA PRO A 65 7.25 16.81 -17.75
C PRO A 65 8.61 16.42 -18.32
N SER A 66 9.01 15.17 -18.12
CA SER A 66 10.16 14.62 -18.84
C SER A 66 9.92 13.17 -19.23
N PHE A 67 10.20 12.88 -20.51
CA PHE A 67 9.95 11.56 -21.10
C PHE A 67 10.69 10.45 -20.35
N PHE A 68 11.94 10.69 -19.95
CA PHE A 68 12.73 9.74 -19.18
C PHE A 68 12.17 9.51 -17.77
N ARG A 69 11.63 10.53 -17.10
CA ARG A 69 10.96 10.36 -15.80
C ARG A 69 9.66 9.57 -15.94
N VAL A 70 8.89 9.79 -17.01
CA VAL A 70 7.65 9.03 -17.26
C VAL A 70 7.96 7.55 -17.49
N ILE A 71 8.92 7.21 -18.34
CA ILE A 71 9.33 5.81 -18.55
C ILE A 71 9.90 5.21 -17.25
N GLY A 72 10.74 5.96 -16.54
CA GLY A 72 11.24 5.57 -15.23
C GLY A 72 10.10 5.28 -14.25
N GLY A 73 9.06 6.11 -14.22
CA GLY A 73 7.86 5.93 -13.41
C GLY A 73 7.06 4.68 -13.79
N ILE A 74 6.95 4.36 -15.08
CA ILE A 74 6.24 3.16 -15.56
C ILE A 74 6.95 1.87 -15.10
N ILE A 75 8.28 1.86 -15.05
CA ILE A 75 9.06 0.65 -14.75
C ILE A 75 9.43 0.56 -13.27
N ILE A 76 10.00 1.63 -12.70
CA ILE A 76 10.57 1.64 -11.35
C ILE A 76 9.46 1.68 -10.29
N SER A 77 8.42 2.50 -10.49
CA SER A 77 7.32 2.64 -9.50
C SER A 77 6.63 1.32 -9.14
N PRO A 78 6.18 0.47 -10.09
CA PRO A 78 5.55 -0.80 -9.73
C PRO A 78 6.50 -1.78 -9.05
N ILE A 79 7.79 -1.79 -9.42
CA ILE A 79 8.80 -2.64 -8.75
C ILE A 79 8.94 -2.21 -7.29
N VAL A 80 9.15 -0.91 -7.05
CA VAL A 80 9.25 -0.35 -5.70
C VAL A 80 7.95 -0.61 -4.92
N GLY A 81 6.80 -0.37 -5.52
CA GLY A 81 5.48 -0.60 -4.92
C GLY A 81 5.29 -2.05 -4.48
N VAL A 82 5.63 -3.02 -5.34
CA VAL A 82 5.55 -4.45 -5.04
C VAL A 82 6.53 -4.82 -3.92
N VAL A 83 7.79 -4.40 -4.02
CA VAL A 83 8.83 -4.73 -3.02
C VAL A 83 8.46 -4.14 -1.66
N THR A 84 8.12 -2.86 -1.58
CA THR A 84 7.74 -2.20 -0.31
C THR A 84 6.49 -2.82 0.29
N THR A 85 5.47 -3.12 -0.52
CA THR A 85 4.24 -3.77 -0.04
C THR A 85 4.51 -5.20 0.42
N ALA A 86 5.34 -5.96 -0.29
CA ALA A 86 5.73 -7.30 0.09
C ALA A 86 6.51 -7.30 1.42
N VAL A 87 7.56 -6.49 1.52
CA VAL A 87 8.37 -6.33 2.74
C VAL A 87 7.48 -5.91 3.91
N GLY A 88 6.67 -4.86 3.74
CA GLY A 88 5.76 -4.41 4.79
C GLY A 88 4.74 -5.46 5.22
N SER A 89 4.17 -6.20 4.26
CA SER A 89 3.21 -7.27 4.55
C SER A 89 3.85 -8.42 5.32
N LEU A 90 5.09 -8.78 4.99
CA LEU A 90 5.87 -9.78 5.70
C LEU A 90 6.23 -9.31 7.10
N THR A 91 6.64 -8.05 7.26
CA THR A 91 6.93 -7.48 8.58
C THR A 91 5.70 -7.55 9.50
N ILE A 92 4.52 -7.15 9.00
CA ILE A 92 3.28 -7.24 9.78
C ILE A 92 2.88 -8.72 10.03
N TYR A 93 3.03 -9.58 9.04
CA TYR A 93 2.74 -11.01 9.17
C TYR A 93 3.58 -11.66 10.28
N TYR A 94 4.90 -11.45 10.27
CA TYR A 94 5.78 -11.96 11.31
C TYR A 94 5.54 -11.29 12.65
N TYR A 95 5.15 -10.02 12.67
CA TYR A 95 4.73 -9.37 13.91
C TYR A 95 3.54 -10.08 14.56
N PHE A 96 2.49 -10.41 13.79
CA PHE A 96 1.35 -11.18 14.30
C PHE A 96 1.75 -12.58 14.79
N GLN A 97 2.66 -13.24 14.08
CA GLN A 97 3.11 -14.58 14.46
C GLN A 97 3.95 -14.58 15.75
N VAL A 98 4.87 -13.63 15.90
CA VAL A 98 5.81 -13.57 17.03
C VAL A 98 5.19 -12.93 18.27
N PHE A 99 4.53 -11.77 18.13
CA PHE A 99 4.05 -10.98 19.26
C PHE A 99 2.59 -11.28 19.62
N GLU A 100 1.72 -11.44 18.64
CA GLU A 100 0.30 -11.74 18.88
C GLU A 100 0.01 -13.24 18.96
N LYS A 101 0.98 -14.10 18.60
CA LYS A 101 0.86 -15.57 18.57
C LYS A 101 -0.35 -16.04 17.76
N ARG A 102 -0.71 -15.30 16.71
CA ARG A 102 -1.84 -15.57 15.82
C ARG A 102 -1.38 -15.67 14.39
N THR A 103 -1.94 -16.63 13.65
CA THR A 103 -1.76 -16.72 12.20
C THR A 103 -2.84 -15.89 11.53
N CYS A 104 -2.42 -15.03 10.61
CA CYS A 104 -3.31 -14.18 9.82
C CYS A 104 -3.02 -14.44 8.34
N SER A 105 -4.04 -14.32 7.48
CA SER A 105 -3.83 -14.50 6.04
C SER A 105 -2.90 -13.40 5.50
N LEU A 106 -1.75 -13.80 4.96
CA LEU A 106 -0.80 -12.89 4.31
C LEU A 106 -1.47 -12.10 3.18
N ARG A 107 -2.40 -12.73 2.45
CA ARG A 107 -3.20 -12.09 1.39
C ARG A 107 -4.01 -10.92 1.93
N LYS A 108 -4.64 -11.09 3.09
CA LYS A 108 -5.45 -10.04 3.73
C LYS A 108 -4.57 -8.89 4.22
N ILE A 109 -3.38 -9.19 4.76
CA ILE A 109 -2.39 -8.18 5.18
C ILE A 109 -1.87 -7.43 3.95
N PHE A 110 -1.53 -8.13 2.88
CA PHE A 110 -1.09 -7.50 1.62
C PHE A 110 -2.17 -6.57 1.05
N THR A 111 -3.43 -7.02 1.07
CA THR A 111 -4.59 -6.21 0.67
C THR A 111 -4.70 -4.95 1.53
N LEU A 112 -4.53 -5.07 2.85
CA LEU A 112 -4.50 -3.92 3.75
C LEU A 112 -3.42 -2.91 3.34
N LEU A 113 -2.18 -3.36 3.13
CA LEU A 113 -1.09 -2.46 2.76
C LEU A 113 -1.32 -1.81 1.39
N LEU A 114 -1.82 -2.56 0.40
CA LEU A 114 -2.15 -2.03 -0.93
C LEU A 114 -3.06 -0.80 -0.80
N PHE A 115 -4.18 -0.95 -0.09
CA PHE A 115 -5.14 0.14 0.08
C PHE A 115 -4.59 1.25 0.98
N ALA A 116 -3.92 0.89 2.07
CA ALA A 116 -3.30 1.89 2.96
C ALA A 116 -2.27 2.76 2.24
N ASN A 117 -1.57 2.24 1.22
CA ASN A 117 -0.58 2.99 0.44
C ASN A 117 -1.17 3.94 -0.61
N ILE A 118 -2.48 3.88 -0.90
CA ILE A 118 -3.10 4.72 -1.93
C ILE A 118 -2.93 6.22 -1.65
N PRO A 119 -3.17 6.74 -0.43
CA PRO A 119 -2.88 8.15 -0.12
C PRO A 119 -1.43 8.52 -0.38
N PHE A 120 -0.46 7.67 -0.02
CA PHE A 120 0.94 7.92 -0.31
C PHE A 120 1.17 8.10 -1.82
N PHE A 121 0.63 7.20 -2.65
CA PHE A 121 0.73 7.32 -4.11
C PHE A 121 0.10 8.61 -4.67
N ILE A 122 -0.97 9.12 -4.06
CA ILE A 122 -1.63 10.37 -4.46
C ILE A 122 -0.77 11.57 -4.08
N PHE A 123 -0.33 11.63 -2.82
CA PHE A 123 0.44 12.76 -2.29
C PHE A 123 1.87 12.80 -2.84
N GLN A 124 2.43 11.65 -3.24
CA GLN A 124 3.75 11.59 -3.89
C GLN A 124 3.80 12.42 -5.16
N VAL A 125 2.70 12.52 -5.92
CA VAL A 125 2.62 13.39 -7.09
C VAL A 125 2.85 14.87 -6.72
N GLY A 126 2.26 15.33 -5.61
CA GLY A 126 2.41 16.71 -5.15
C GLY A 126 3.78 17.04 -4.56
N SER A 127 4.59 16.02 -4.25
CA SER A 127 5.89 16.20 -3.60
C SER A 127 6.95 16.90 -4.45
N GLU A 128 6.80 16.83 -5.78
CA GLU A 128 7.65 17.56 -6.73
C GLU A 128 7.46 19.09 -6.60
N ILE A 129 6.30 19.53 -6.11
CA ILE A 129 6.01 20.96 -5.88
C ILE A 129 6.42 21.37 -4.47
N ILE A 130 5.97 20.62 -3.45
CA ILE A 130 6.21 20.92 -2.04
C ILE A 130 6.65 19.63 -1.34
N PRO A 131 7.97 19.45 -1.07
CA PRO A 131 8.49 18.19 -0.52
C PRO A 131 7.80 17.71 0.77
N PRO A 132 7.39 18.57 1.72
CA PRO A 132 6.63 18.16 2.91
C PRO A 132 5.28 17.45 2.63
N ILE A 133 4.70 17.55 1.43
CA ILE A 133 3.44 16.89 1.10
C ILE A 133 3.54 15.36 1.24
N THR A 134 4.73 14.77 1.04
CA THR A 134 4.95 13.33 1.27
C THR A 134 4.63 12.90 2.70
N LEU A 135 4.92 13.76 3.68
CA LEU A 135 4.67 13.49 5.09
C LEU A 135 3.17 13.38 5.38
N VAL A 136 2.37 14.19 4.70
CA VAL A 136 0.90 14.11 4.78
C VAL A 136 0.42 12.77 4.23
N GLY A 137 0.93 12.35 3.06
CA GLY A 137 0.59 11.04 2.49
C GLY A 137 1.00 9.87 3.37
N PHE A 138 2.16 9.95 4.01
CA PHE A 138 2.55 8.94 4.98
C PHE A 138 1.66 8.94 6.24
N ALA A 139 1.28 10.10 6.76
CA ALA A 139 0.41 10.19 7.92
C ALA A 139 -0.98 9.57 7.65
N PHE A 140 -1.55 9.83 6.47
CA PHE A 140 -2.80 9.17 6.04
C PHE A 140 -2.62 7.65 5.89
N THR A 141 -1.52 7.21 5.31
CA THR A 141 -1.18 5.78 5.15
C THR A 141 -1.09 5.09 6.52
N ALA A 142 -0.40 5.72 7.48
CA ALA A 142 -0.28 5.24 8.84
C ALA A 142 -1.64 5.16 9.53
N LEU A 143 -2.45 6.22 9.47
CA LEU A 143 -3.79 6.25 10.07
C LEU A 143 -4.68 5.13 9.51
N LEU A 144 -4.71 4.98 8.18
CA LEU A 144 -5.48 3.96 7.49
C LEU A 144 -4.98 2.56 7.84
N MET A 145 -3.67 2.35 7.88
CA MET A 145 -3.10 1.08 8.31
C MET A 145 -3.50 0.74 9.75
N ALA A 146 -3.46 1.71 10.68
CA ALA A 146 -3.87 1.49 12.06
C ALA A 146 -5.35 1.09 12.15
N VAL A 147 -6.24 1.82 11.47
CA VAL A 147 -7.68 1.48 11.40
C VAL A 147 -7.90 0.10 10.79
N GLY A 148 -7.21 -0.20 9.70
CA GLY A 148 -7.34 -1.48 9.03
C GLY A 148 -6.83 -2.66 9.88
N LEU A 149 -5.74 -2.48 10.65
CA LEU A 149 -5.25 -3.46 11.61
C LEU A 149 -6.24 -3.70 12.74
N THR A 150 -6.84 -2.65 13.30
CA THR A 150 -7.79 -2.78 14.41
C THR A 150 -9.09 -3.44 13.95
N GLU A 151 -9.64 -3.03 12.82
CA GLU A 151 -10.97 -3.50 12.38
C GLU A 151 -10.90 -4.88 11.69
N ASN A 152 -9.91 -5.15 10.83
CA ASN A 152 -9.85 -6.40 10.07
C ASN A 152 -9.18 -7.56 10.81
N PHE A 153 -8.27 -7.24 11.73
CA PHE A 153 -7.46 -8.23 12.47
C PHE A 153 -7.75 -8.22 13.97
N GLN A 154 -8.69 -7.37 14.42
CA GLN A 154 -9.12 -7.29 15.83
C GLN A 154 -7.94 -7.04 16.78
N MET A 155 -6.95 -6.28 16.29
CA MET A 155 -5.77 -5.90 17.05
C MET A 155 -6.13 -4.79 18.04
N ASP A 156 -5.57 -4.84 19.25
CA ASP A 156 -5.77 -3.77 20.22
C ASP A 156 -5.25 -2.42 19.67
N LYS A 157 -6.06 -1.36 19.83
CA LYS A 157 -5.79 -0.03 19.26
C LYS A 157 -4.42 0.51 19.66
N ARG A 158 -4.03 0.30 20.93
CA ARG A 158 -2.75 0.79 21.45
C ARG A 158 -1.57 0.10 20.80
N ARG A 159 -1.70 -1.21 20.55
CA ARG A 159 -0.66 -2.00 19.87
C ARG A 159 -0.61 -1.67 18.38
N ALA A 160 -1.76 -1.55 17.72
CA ALA A 160 -1.83 -1.20 16.29
C ALA A 160 -1.17 0.17 16.03
N LEU A 161 -1.52 1.18 16.84
CA LEU A 161 -0.87 2.50 16.76
C LEU A 161 0.63 2.42 17.05
N ARG A 162 1.06 1.65 18.06
CA ARG A 162 2.50 1.49 18.35
C ARG A 162 3.26 0.86 17.18
N LEU A 163 2.73 -0.22 16.60
CA LEU A 163 3.33 -0.90 15.44
C LEU A 163 3.47 0.08 14.27
N VAL A 164 2.38 0.74 13.90
CA VAL A 164 2.33 1.68 12.79
C VAL A 164 3.27 2.85 13.02
N THR A 165 3.30 3.42 14.23
CA THR A 165 4.21 4.52 14.57
C THR A 165 5.67 4.11 14.46
N ILE A 166 6.04 2.89 14.88
CA ILE A 166 7.42 2.39 14.75
C ILE A 166 7.79 2.22 13.27
N LEU A 167 6.92 1.59 12.47
CA LEU A 167 7.14 1.43 11.04
C LEU A 167 7.27 2.80 10.36
N PHE A 168 6.39 3.73 10.70
CA PHE A 168 6.41 5.08 10.16
C PHE A 168 7.66 5.86 10.59
N ALA A 169 8.09 5.75 11.85
CA ALA A 169 9.30 6.40 12.34
C ALA A 169 10.55 5.96 11.56
N ILE A 170 10.67 4.67 11.22
CA ILE A 170 11.77 4.16 10.41
C ILE A 170 11.75 4.82 9.02
N VAL A 171 10.60 4.81 8.36
CA VAL A 171 10.44 5.41 7.02
C VAL A 171 10.69 6.92 7.06
N PHE A 172 10.22 7.60 8.10
CA PHE A 172 10.44 9.03 8.30
C PHE A 172 11.92 9.37 8.48
N ILE A 173 12.67 8.59 9.27
CA ILE A 173 14.12 8.76 9.44
C ILE A 173 14.85 8.58 8.11
N ILE A 174 14.51 7.54 7.35
CA ILE A 174 15.10 7.29 6.02
C ILE A 174 14.81 8.46 5.08
N TRP A 175 13.56 8.94 5.07
CA TRP A 175 13.16 10.08 4.24
C TRP A 175 13.92 11.36 4.63
N LEU A 176 14.05 11.63 5.94
CA LEU A 176 14.76 12.81 6.45
C LEU A 176 16.24 12.77 6.06
N TRP A 177 16.87 11.59 6.19
CA TRP A 177 18.25 11.40 5.74
C TRP A 177 18.37 11.66 4.24
N ASN A 178 17.52 11.06 3.42
CA ASN A 178 17.54 11.26 1.97
C ASN A 178 17.40 12.74 1.59
N ARG A 179 16.56 13.53 2.29
CA ARG A 179 16.47 14.98 2.02
C ARG A 179 17.70 15.76 2.49
N ILE A 180 18.30 15.40 3.62
CA ILE A 180 19.54 16.04 4.08
C ILE A 180 20.67 15.77 3.07
N ASP A 181 20.79 14.54 2.58
CA ASP A 181 21.85 14.15 1.65
C ASP A 181 21.75 14.89 0.32
N ILE A 182 20.55 14.93 -0.28
CA ILE A 182 20.29 15.71 -1.50
C ILE A 182 20.63 17.19 -1.29
N SER A 183 20.21 17.77 -0.16
CA SER A 183 20.49 19.19 0.15
C SER A 183 21.98 19.51 0.38
N ARG A 184 22.81 18.49 0.62
CA ARG A 184 24.27 18.63 0.71
C ARG A 184 24.93 18.56 -0.66
N MET A 185 24.42 17.71 -1.55
CA MET A 185 24.95 17.60 -2.92
C MET A 185 24.70 18.87 -3.73
N ASP A 186 23.58 19.57 -3.52
CA ASP A 186 23.29 20.85 -4.21
C ASP A 186 24.22 22.02 -3.78
N ARG A 187 25.08 21.84 -2.76
CA ARG A 187 26.02 22.88 -2.29
C ARG A 187 27.43 22.76 -2.88
N PHE A 188 27.68 21.74 -3.70
CA PHE A 188 28.94 21.54 -4.43
C PHE A 188 28.73 21.75 -5.93
#